data_AF-A0A9D5MQ04-F1
#
_entry.id   AF-A0A9D5MQ04-F1
#
_cell.length_a   1.000
_cell.length_b   1.000
_cell.length_c   1.000
_cell.angle_alpha   90.00
_cell.angle_beta   90.00
_cell.angle_gamma   90.00
#
_symmetry.space_group_name_H-M   'P 1'
#
loop_
_entity.id
_entity.type
_entity.pdbx_description
1 polymer ?
#
loop_
_entity_poly.entity_id
_entity_poly.type
_entity_poly.pdbx_seq_one_letter_code
_entity_poly.pdbx_strand_id
1 'polypeptide(L)'
;MEKKSIGRFIAALRKANGMTQKELAEKLNVSDKSVSRWERDEGAPDLSLIPVIAEIFGVTSDEILRGERINQAMTDNARGTEKSEKQIARLINSTQTKFQIRSLISVGITGIGLLAAMICNFGFYRANLGFLIACIFYLTAIICESVFLSLAISAINNTEFENVDFEQYKKAIGKQFATTLQIIVYVFTASLPLVLFTSSAFHGLPFGQWILLGAPIVVTTMILCTVIKWILSLALSKKGIFELSRKETESIKWKLKRIVTMIIVLLVTFFIQLLFNEVTSAQTFAKGRVFDNFEDFKTFMEIENDPDGEFDPDATYYDEFGNEITFEEAMTQHIYDNDGNILYEYIHLNQEAQSISYSNTSDCLPITVYTSEDLSEGHSVIDGINFGFICLYVLEIILGLFFVLEKSKK
;
A
#
# COMPACT_ATOMS: atom_id res chain seq x y z
N MET A 1 28.27 -50.93 -39.10
CA MET A 1 28.77 -50.53 -37.76
C MET A 1 29.44 -51.74 -37.13
N GLU A 2 30.71 -51.61 -36.76
CA GLU A 2 31.39 -52.68 -36.02
C GLU A 2 30.73 -52.87 -34.64
N LYS A 3 30.45 -54.13 -34.28
CA LYS A 3 29.88 -54.48 -32.97
C LYS A 3 30.94 -54.16 -31.90
N LYS A 4 30.65 -53.22 -30.99
CA LYS A 4 31.48 -52.94 -29.81
C LYS A 4 31.42 -54.16 -28.90
N SER A 5 32.57 -54.78 -28.65
CA SER A 5 32.69 -55.99 -27.85
C SER A 5 33.89 -55.89 -26.92
N ILE A 6 33.81 -56.59 -25.79
CA ILE A 6 34.88 -56.68 -24.79
C ILE A 6 36.17 -57.16 -25.46
N GLY A 7 36.07 -58.17 -26.33
CA GLY A 7 37.19 -58.73 -27.06
C GLY A 7 37.93 -57.73 -27.94
N ARG A 8 37.17 -57.01 -28.77
CA ARG A 8 37.74 -55.97 -29.66
C ARG A 8 38.35 -54.82 -28.87
N PHE A 9 37.76 -54.47 -27.73
CA PHE A 9 38.28 -53.42 -26.88
C PHE A 9 39.59 -53.82 -26.19
N ILE A 10 39.68 -55.05 -25.67
CA ILE A 10 40.93 -55.62 -25.13
C ILE A 10 42.01 -55.66 -26.23
N ALA A 11 41.65 -56.07 -27.46
CA ALA A 11 42.57 -56.08 -28.59
C ALA A 11 43.10 -54.68 -28.93
N ALA A 12 42.22 -53.67 -28.89
CA ALA A 12 42.59 -52.28 -29.14
C ALA A 12 43.52 -51.73 -28.05
N LEU A 13 43.21 -51.98 -26.76
CA LEU A 13 44.04 -51.58 -25.62
C LEU A 13 45.41 -52.25 -25.64
N ARG A 14 45.47 -53.55 -25.95
CA ARG A 14 46.73 -54.29 -26.08
C ARG A 14 47.61 -53.71 -27.19
N LYS A 15 47.04 -53.48 -28.38
CA LYS A 15 47.77 -52.88 -29.51
C LYS A 15 48.24 -51.46 -29.21
N ALA A 16 47.42 -50.66 -28.54
CA ALA A 16 47.78 -49.30 -28.13
C ALA A 16 48.95 -49.26 -27.13
N ASN A 17 49.09 -50.31 -26.30
CA ASN A 17 50.22 -50.46 -25.37
C ASN A 17 51.42 -51.21 -25.97
N GLY A 18 51.40 -51.51 -27.28
CA GLY A 18 52.50 -52.20 -27.96
C GLY A 18 52.75 -53.64 -27.49
N MET A 19 51.79 -54.25 -26.77
CA MET A 19 51.96 -55.59 -26.19
C MET A 19 51.61 -56.70 -27.19
N THR A 20 52.30 -57.83 -27.12
CA THR A 20 51.89 -59.07 -27.83
C THR A 20 50.81 -59.83 -27.06
N GLN A 21 50.06 -60.73 -27.73
CA GLN A 21 49.07 -61.58 -27.05
C GLN A 21 49.70 -62.46 -25.95
N LYS A 22 50.96 -62.89 -26.16
CA LYS A 22 51.73 -63.66 -25.20
C LYS A 22 52.08 -62.85 -23.96
N GLU A 23 52.53 -61.61 -24.13
CA GLU A 23 52.89 -60.71 -23.02
C GLU A 23 51.67 -60.36 -22.14
N LEU A 24 50.50 -60.15 -22.75
CA LEU A 24 49.26 -59.94 -22.00
C LEU A 24 48.85 -61.21 -21.24
N ALA A 25 49.01 -62.37 -21.85
CA ALA A 25 48.69 -63.65 -21.23
C ALA A 25 49.59 -63.95 -20.02
N GLU A 26 50.89 -63.65 -20.12
CA GLU A 26 51.85 -63.76 -19.02
C GLU A 26 51.47 -62.86 -17.84
N LYS A 27 51.10 -61.59 -18.11
CA LYS A 27 50.66 -60.64 -17.06
C LYS A 27 49.37 -61.07 -16.36
N LEU A 28 48.47 -61.75 -17.07
CA LEU A 28 47.18 -62.22 -16.55
C LEU A 28 47.23 -63.66 -16.01
N ASN A 29 48.40 -64.32 -16.06
CA ASN A 29 48.59 -65.73 -15.70
C ASN A 29 47.61 -66.69 -16.41
N VAL A 30 47.39 -66.46 -17.71
CA VAL A 30 46.49 -67.24 -18.58
C VAL A 30 47.24 -67.71 -19.83
N SER A 31 46.62 -68.59 -20.63
CA SER A 31 47.22 -68.99 -21.92
C SER A 31 47.07 -67.89 -22.98
N ASP A 32 48.05 -67.77 -23.86
CA ASP A 32 47.99 -66.92 -25.07
C ASP A 32 46.77 -67.23 -25.95
N LYS A 33 46.38 -68.50 -26.03
CA LYS A 33 45.14 -68.97 -26.67
C LYS A 33 43.89 -68.39 -26.03
N SER A 34 43.87 -68.20 -24.71
CA SER A 34 42.74 -67.57 -23.99
C SER A 34 42.57 -66.12 -24.42
N VAL A 35 43.66 -65.34 -24.45
CA VAL A 35 43.66 -63.95 -24.92
C VAL A 35 43.22 -63.87 -26.38
N SER A 36 43.73 -64.75 -27.24
CA SER A 36 43.35 -64.82 -28.66
C SER A 36 41.87 -65.16 -28.89
N ARG A 37 41.27 -65.98 -28.01
CA ARG A 37 39.83 -66.26 -28.05
C ARG A 37 39.00 -65.06 -27.59
N TRP A 38 39.45 -64.34 -26.56
CA TRP A 38 38.79 -63.12 -26.10
C TRP A 38 38.80 -62.07 -27.21
N GLU A 39 39.96 -61.80 -27.83
CA GLU A 39 40.09 -60.78 -28.89
C GLU A 39 39.24 -61.08 -30.14
N ARG A 40 38.85 -62.34 -30.36
CA ARG A 40 38.00 -62.79 -31.47
C ARG A 40 36.53 -62.99 -31.08
N ASP A 41 36.15 -62.60 -29.86
CA ASP A 41 34.82 -62.80 -29.27
C ASP A 41 34.36 -64.28 -29.20
N GLU A 42 35.31 -65.22 -29.20
CA GLU A 42 35.08 -66.68 -29.08
C GLU A 42 35.07 -67.16 -27.61
N GLY A 43 35.02 -66.21 -26.68
CA GLY A 43 34.99 -66.36 -25.23
C GLY A 43 35.16 -65.00 -24.55
N ALA A 44 34.85 -64.90 -23.25
CA ALA A 44 35.08 -63.71 -22.46
C ALA A 44 36.11 -64.00 -21.35
N PRO A 45 36.90 -62.99 -20.91
CA PRO A 45 37.67 -63.12 -19.68
C PRO A 45 36.73 -63.38 -18.51
N ASP A 46 37.21 -64.16 -17.53
CA ASP A 46 36.46 -64.35 -16.28
C ASP A 46 36.25 -63.00 -15.59
N LEU A 47 35.14 -62.86 -14.87
CA LEU A 47 34.80 -61.63 -14.16
C LEU A 47 35.90 -61.24 -13.16
N SER A 48 36.58 -62.24 -12.60
CA SER A 48 37.74 -62.07 -11.71
C SER A 48 38.96 -61.40 -12.39
N LEU A 49 39.10 -61.54 -13.70
CA LEU A 49 40.20 -60.97 -14.48
C LEU A 49 39.90 -59.54 -14.95
N ILE A 50 38.64 -59.12 -14.96
CA ILE A 50 38.24 -57.77 -15.43
C ILE A 50 38.97 -56.66 -14.65
N PRO A 51 39.06 -56.66 -13.30
CA PRO A 51 39.79 -55.63 -12.57
C PRO A 51 41.29 -55.60 -12.90
N VAL A 52 41.89 -56.78 -13.11
CA VAL A 52 43.32 -56.91 -13.43
C VAL A 52 43.61 -56.40 -14.84
N ILE A 53 42.74 -56.72 -15.81
CA ILE A 53 42.83 -56.18 -17.17
C ILE A 53 42.65 -54.65 -17.14
N ALA A 54 41.75 -54.15 -16.27
CA ALA A 54 41.51 -52.72 -16.09
C ALA A 54 42.77 -51.99 -15.61
N GLU A 55 43.44 -52.56 -14.61
CA GLU A 55 44.69 -52.05 -14.06
C GLU A 55 45.83 -52.05 -15.08
N ILE A 56 46.02 -53.15 -15.83
CA ILE A 56 47.08 -53.26 -16.84
C ILE A 56 46.98 -52.17 -17.92
N PHE A 57 45.75 -51.80 -18.30
CA PHE A 57 45.51 -50.87 -19.40
C PHE A 57 45.12 -49.45 -18.98
N GLY A 58 45.09 -49.16 -17.66
CA GLY A 58 44.67 -47.85 -17.15
C GLY A 58 43.26 -47.47 -17.60
N VAL A 59 42.33 -48.43 -17.50
CA VAL A 59 40.89 -48.26 -17.79
C VAL A 59 40.09 -48.65 -16.56
N THR A 60 38.81 -48.33 -16.51
CA THR A 60 37.91 -48.87 -15.47
C THR A 60 37.27 -50.19 -15.91
N SER A 61 36.86 -51.02 -14.95
CA SER A 61 36.14 -52.27 -15.23
C SER A 61 34.85 -52.03 -16.05
N ASP A 62 34.17 -50.89 -15.84
CA ASP A 62 32.97 -50.52 -16.60
C ASP A 62 33.30 -50.25 -18.08
N GLU A 63 34.45 -49.64 -18.39
CA GLU A 63 34.92 -49.44 -19.78
C GLU A 63 35.19 -50.78 -20.48
N ILE A 64 35.79 -51.74 -19.78
CA ILE A 64 36.03 -53.09 -20.32
C ILE A 64 34.72 -53.80 -20.63
N LEU A 65 33.77 -53.77 -19.69
CA LEU A 65 32.47 -54.44 -19.84
C LEU A 65 31.61 -53.82 -20.95
N ARG A 66 31.72 -52.50 -21.18
CA ARG A 66 31.04 -51.81 -22.29
C ARG A 66 31.75 -51.96 -23.64
N GLY A 67 33.04 -52.33 -23.62
CA GLY A 67 33.85 -52.43 -24.83
C GLY A 67 34.18 -51.08 -25.47
N GLU A 68 34.16 -50.00 -24.69
CA GLU A 68 34.50 -48.65 -25.14
C GLU A 68 35.03 -47.77 -24.01
N ARG A 69 35.86 -46.77 -24.36
CA ARG A 69 36.30 -45.74 -23.42
C ARG A 69 35.10 -44.90 -23.00
N ILE A 70 34.97 -44.65 -21.70
CA ILE A 70 33.98 -43.75 -21.14
C ILE A 70 34.71 -42.46 -20.81
N ASN A 71 34.31 -41.35 -21.41
CA ASN A 71 34.71 -40.03 -20.91
C ASN A 71 33.98 -39.75 -19.59
N GLN A 72 34.41 -40.41 -18.51
CA GLN A 72 33.81 -40.32 -17.16
C GLN A 72 33.82 -38.88 -16.64
N ALA A 73 34.86 -38.11 -16.97
CA ALA A 73 35.00 -36.70 -16.56
C ALA A 73 33.89 -35.76 -17.08
N MET A 74 33.24 -36.06 -18.21
CA MET A 74 32.10 -35.24 -18.71
C MET A 74 30.75 -35.78 -18.24
N THR A 75 30.60 -37.10 -18.16
CA THR A 75 29.28 -37.73 -17.94
C THR A 75 28.87 -37.76 -16.47
N ASP A 76 29.83 -37.95 -15.55
CA ASP A 76 29.57 -37.98 -14.11
C ASP A 76 29.48 -36.56 -13.54
N ASN A 77 30.29 -35.63 -14.04
CA ASN A 77 30.18 -34.21 -13.69
C ASN A 77 28.84 -33.63 -14.17
N ALA A 78 28.42 -33.88 -15.41
CA ALA A 78 27.13 -33.38 -15.91
C ALA A 78 25.91 -33.99 -15.20
N ARG A 79 25.95 -35.27 -14.83
CA ARG A 79 24.86 -35.91 -14.04
C ARG A 79 24.86 -35.49 -12.58
N GLY A 80 26.03 -35.25 -11.99
CA GLY A 80 26.20 -34.76 -10.62
C GLY A 80 25.68 -33.34 -10.46
N THR A 81 26.05 -32.45 -11.39
CA THR A 81 25.58 -31.05 -11.40
C THR A 81 24.06 -30.98 -11.63
N GLU A 82 23.51 -31.71 -12.60
CA GLU A 82 22.07 -31.67 -12.89
C GLU A 82 21.21 -32.18 -11.72
N LYS A 83 21.68 -33.20 -10.97
CA LYS A 83 20.99 -33.68 -9.77
C LYS A 83 21.09 -32.68 -8.61
N SER A 84 22.25 -32.05 -8.42
CA SER A 84 22.47 -31.03 -7.38
C SER A 84 21.62 -29.79 -7.62
N GLU A 85 21.59 -29.28 -8.86
CA GLU A 85 20.75 -28.13 -9.26
C GLU A 85 19.26 -28.41 -9.03
N LYS A 86 18.79 -29.62 -9.39
CA LYS A 86 17.42 -30.04 -9.13
C LYS A 86 17.10 -30.12 -7.63
N GLN A 87 18.05 -30.52 -6.79
CA GLN A 87 17.87 -30.55 -5.32
C GLN A 87 17.79 -29.15 -4.73
N ILE A 88 18.67 -28.24 -5.17
CA ILE A 88 18.67 -26.82 -4.76
C ILE A 88 17.35 -26.16 -5.16
N ALA A 89 16.92 -26.34 -6.42
CA ALA A 89 15.66 -25.78 -6.91
C ALA A 89 14.45 -26.32 -6.10
N ARG A 90 14.44 -27.61 -5.78
CA ARG A 90 13.40 -28.21 -4.91
C ARG A 90 13.43 -27.62 -3.51
N LEU A 91 14.61 -27.42 -2.93
CA LEU A 91 14.75 -26.83 -1.59
C LEU A 91 14.23 -25.40 -1.58
N ILE A 92 14.68 -24.55 -2.51
CA ILE A 92 14.24 -23.16 -2.67
C ILE A 92 12.72 -23.10 -2.80
N ASN A 93 12.15 -23.89 -3.72
CA ASN A 93 10.70 -23.95 -3.92
C ASN A 93 9.98 -24.41 -2.66
N SER A 94 10.49 -25.44 -1.97
CA SER A 94 9.85 -25.94 -0.75
C SER A 94 9.86 -24.90 0.38
N THR A 95 10.96 -24.16 0.55
CA THR A 95 11.09 -23.11 1.57
C THR A 95 10.22 -21.91 1.20
N GLN A 96 10.17 -21.54 -0.08
CA GLN A 96 9.30 -20.48 -0.58
C GLN A 96 7.81 -20.81 -0.38
N THR A 97 7.37 -22.03 -0.74
CA THR A 97 5.99 -22.47 -0.50
C THR A 97 5.65 -22.52 0.99
N LYS A 98 6.57 -22.98 1.84
CA LYS A 98 6.38 -22.94 3.31
C LYS A 98 6.19 -21.51 3.81
N PHE A 99 6.99 -20.55 3.31
CA PHE A 99 6.83 -19.14 3.66
C PHE A 99 5.47 -18.59 3.19
N GLN A 100 5.06 -18.88 1.95
CA GLN A 100 3.75 -18.47 1.42
C GLN A 100 2.59 -18.99 2.27
N ILE A 101 2.60 -20.27 2.63
CA ILE A 101 1.55 -20.88 3.47
C ILE A 101 1.55 -20.27 4.87
N ARG A 102 2.71 -20.04 5.48
CA ARG A 102 2.80 -19.40 6.81
C ARG A 102 2.34 -17.96 6.78
N SER A 103 2.66 -17.22 5.73
CA SER A 103 2.22 -15.83 5.54
C SER A 103 0.69 -15.73 5.40
N LEU A 104 0.03 -16.76 4.85
CA LEU A 104 -1.43 -16.85 4.84
C LEU A 104 -2.04 -16.94 6.25
N ILE A 105 -1.32 -17.52 7.23
CA ILE A 105 -1.75 -17.54 8.63
C ILE A 105 -1.77 -16.11 9.18
N SER A 106 -0.76 -15.29 8.88
CA SER A 106 -0.72 -13.87 9.31
C SER A 106 -1.89 -13.06 8.72
N VAL A 107 -2.19 -13.28 7.44
CA VAL A 107 -3.39 -12.70 6.80
C VAL A 107 -4.68 -13.18 7.48
N GLY A 108 -4.76 -14.46 7.84
CA GLY A 108 -5.90 -15.03 8.57
C GLY A 108 -6.10 -14.39 9.95
N ILE A 109 -5.03 -14.24 10.74
CA ILE A 109 -5.05 -13.55 12.04
C ILE A 109 -5.56 -12.11 11.89
N THR A 110 -5.12 -11.42 10.84
CA THR A 110 -5.56 -10.06 10.51
C THR A 110 -7.06 -10.02 10.19
N GLY A 111 -7.55 -10.98 9.40
CA GLY A 111 -8.97 -11.11 9.09
C GLY A 111 -9.82 -11.38 10.35
N ILE A 112 -9.35 -12.23 11.25
CA ILE A 112 -9.99 -12.50 12.55
C ILE A 112 -10.06 -11.23 13.39
N GLY A 113 -8.99 -10.43 13.42
CA GLY A 113 -8.98 -9.13 14.10
C GLY A 113 -10.06 -8.18 13.56
N LEU A 114 -10.19 -8.07 12.24
CA LEU A 114 -11.25 -7.27 11.63
C LEU A 114 -12.65 -7.80 11.99
N LEU A 115 -12.86 -9.11 11.92
CA LEU A 115 -14.13 -9.74 12.29
C LEU A 115 -14.49 -9.46 13.76
N ALA A 116 -13.52 -9.55 14.67
CA ALA A 116 -13.71 -9.20 16.07
C ALA A 116 -14.12 -7.72 16.24
N ALA A 117 -13.47 -6.79 15.52
CA ALA A 117 -13.88 -5.38 15.51
C ALA A 117 -15.33 -5.20 15.05
N MET A 118 -15.71 -5.89 13.97
CA MET A 118 -17.07 -5.79 13.40
C MET A 118 -18.13 -6.38 14.34
N ILE A 119 -17.84 -7.50 15.01
CA ILE A 119 -18.74 -8.09 16.01
C ILE A 119 -18.93 -7.13 17.19
N CYS A 120 -17.86 -6.52 17.70
CA CYS A 120 -17.95 -5.52 18.76
C CYS A 120 -18.73 -4.28 18.33
N ASN A 121 -18.54 -3.84 17.09
CA ASN A 121 -19.23 -2.67 16.53
C ASN A 121 -20.73 -2.93 16.32
N PHE A 122 -21.10 -3.96 15.56
CA PHE A 122 -22.50 -4.21 15.17
C PHE A 122 -23.29 -5.00 16.21
N GLY A 123 -22.65 -5.91 16.94
CA GLY A 123 -23.32 -6.76 17.92
C GLY A 123 -23.47 -6.11 19.28
N PHE A 124 -22.48 -5.31 19.71
CA PHE A 124 -22.42 -4.75 21.05
C PHE A 124 -22.44 -3.21 21.08
N TYR A 125 -22.45 -2.54 19.91
CA TYR A 125 -22.35 -1.08 19.80
C TYR A 125 -21.12 -0.49 20.51
N ARG A 126 -20.03 -1.25 20.58
CA ARG A 126 -18.78 -0.85 21.24
C ARG A 126 -17.62 -0.82 20.23
N ALA A 127 -17.65 0.19 19.36
CA ALA A 127 -16.67 0.36 18.28
C ALA A 127 -15.22 0.47 18.79
N ASN A 128 -14.98 1.32 19.81
CA ASN A 128 -13.63 1.54 20.37
C ASN A 128 -13.03 0.25 20.97
N LEU A 129 -13.83 -0.52 21.70
CA LEU A 129 -13.40 -1.80 22.27
C LEU A 129 -13.07 -2.81 21.15
N GLY A 130 -13.89 -2.85 20.10
CA GLY A 130 -13.63 -3.67 18.92
C GLY A 130 -12.31 -3.33 18.23
N PHE A 131 -12.04 -2.04 18.04
CA PHE A 131 -10.79 -1.57 17.44
C PHE A 131 -9.56 -1.95 18.28
N LEU A 132 -9.62 -1.78 19.60
CA LEU A 132 -8.51 -2.14 20.50
C LEU A 132 -8.22 -3.65 20.47
N ILE A 133 -9.25 -4.49 20.47
CA ILE A 133 -9.09 -5.94 20.32
C ILE A 133 -8.43 -6.26 18.98
N ALA A 134 -8.89 -5.65 17.89
CA ALA A 134 -8.31 -5.85 16.56
C ALA A 134 -6.83 -5.45 16.49
N CYS A 135 -6.42 -4.38 17.18
CA CYS A 135 -5.02 -3.98 17.26
C CYS A 135 -4.11 -5.08 17.83
N ILE A 136 -4.58 -5.85 18.82
CA ILE A 136 -3.82 -6.99 19.37
C ILE A 136 -3.59 -8.05 18.29
N PHE A 137 -4.61 -8.35 17.48
CA PHE A 137 -4.49 -9.29 16.37
C PHE A 137 -3.55 -8.77 15.28
N TYR A 138 -3.63 -7.49 14.92
CA TYR A 138 -2.73 -6.89 13.93
C TYR A 138 -1.27 -6.91 14.39
N LEU A 139 -1.00 -6.57 15.65
CA LEU A 139 0.33 -6.67 16.23
C LEU A 139 0.84 -8.11 16.22
N THR A 140 -0.02 -9.06 16.60
CA THR A 140 0.31 -10.50 16.55
C THR A 140 0.64 -10.95 15.13
N ALA A 141 -0.13 -10.51 14.13
CA ALA A 141 0.10 -10.82 12.72
C ALA A 141 1.46 -10.28 12.22
N ILE A 142 1.82 -9.04 12.59
CA ILE A 142 3.12 -8.42 12.25
C ILE A 142 4.28 -9.20 12.89
N ILE A 143 4.14 -9.57 14.17
CA ILE A 143 5.17 -10.35 14.88
C ILE A 143 5.33 -11.72 14.23
N CYS A 144 4.23 -12.44 13.98
CA CYS A 144 4.25 -13.74 13.30
C CYS A 144 4.93 -13.64 11.92
N GLU A 145 4.57 -12.64 11.11
CA GLU A 145 5.14 -12.44 9.79
C GLU A 145 6.66 -12.16 9.85
N SER A 146 7.10 -11.37 10.83
CA SER A 146 8.52 -11.09 11.06
C SER A 146 9.30 -12.35 11.47
N VAL A 147 8.72 -13.19 12.33
CA VAL A 147 9.29 -14.49 12.72
C VAL A 147 9.34 -15.43 11.51
N PHE A 148 8.30 -15.49 10.68
CA PHE A 148 8.28 -16.34 9.49
C PHE A 148 9.33 -15.91 8.47
N LEU A 149 9.57 -14.61 8.30
CA LEU A 149 10.64 -14.10 7.46
C LEU A 149 12.01 -14.54 7.99
N SER A 150 12.24 -14.39 9.29
CA SER A 150 13.48 -14.82 9.95
C SER A 150 13.74 -16.32 9.76
N LEU A 151 12.71 -17.16 9.94
CA LEU A 151 12.80 -18.60 9.71
C LEU A 151 13.09 -18.95 8.25
N ALA A 152 12.50 -18.22 7.29
CA ALA A 152 12.73 -18.45 5.87
C ALA A 152 14.17 -18.11 5.45
N ILE A 153 14.71 -17.00 5.94
CA ILE A 153 16.11 -16.59 5.70
C ILE A 153 17.07 -17.61 6.33
N SER A 154 16.81 -18.01 7.59
CA SER A 154 17.65 -18.98 8.31
C SER A 154 17.67 -20.36 7.62
N ALA A 155 16.55 -20.79 7.05
CA ALA A 155 16.47 -22.08 6.35
C ALA A 155 17.40 -22.19 5.13
N ILE A 156 17.82 -21.07 4.54
CA ILE A 156 18.77 -21.04 3.42
C ILE A 156 20.20 -20.81 3.92
N ASN A 157 20.40 -19.90 4.88
CA ASN A 157 21.73 -19.61 5.39
C ASN A 157 22.40 -20.81 6.08
N ASN A 158 21.62 -21.76 6.61
CA ASN A 158 22.14 -22.96 7.28
C ASN A 158 22.45 -24.11 6.31
N THR A 159 22.41 -23.89 4.99
CA THR A 159 22.64 -24.95 3.99
C THR A 159 24.08 -24.91 3.48
N GLU A 160 24.72 -26.08 3.36
CA GLU A 160 26.13 -26.24 2.96
C GLU A 160 26.41 -25.96 1.47
N PHE A 161 25.50 -25.25 0.76
CA PHE A 161 25.66 -24.98 -0.66
C PHE A 161 26.57 -23.76 -0.89
N GLU A 162 27.86 -23.99 -1.04
CA GLU A 162 28.80 -22.97 -1.52
C GLU A 162 28.52 -22.61 -2.99
N ASN A 163 28.51 -21.31 -3.32
CA ASN A 163 28.34 -20.74 -4.67
C ASN A 163 26.94 -20.76 -5.31
N VAL A 164 25.87 -20.91 -4.54
CA VAL A 164 24.49 -20.73 -5.06
C VAL A 164 24.00 -19.30 -4.85
N ASP A 165 23.57 -18.65 -5.93
CA ASP A 165 22.93 -17.33 -5.87
C ASP A 165 21.47 -17.44 -5.40
N PHE A 166 21.20 -16.99 -4.17
CA PHE A 166 19.86 -16.95 -3.57
C PHE A 166 19.16 -15.58 -3.74
N GLU A 167 19.71 -14.63 -4.51
CA GLU A 167 19.13 -13.29 -4.64
C GLU A 167 17.69 -13.32 -5.20
N GLN A 168 17.41 -14.17 -6.18
CA GLN A 168 16.07 -14.32 -6.73
C GLN A 168 15.06 -14.80 -5.68
N TYR A 169 15.48 -15.72 -4.79
CA TYR A 169 14.66 -16.20 -3.68
C TYR A 169 14.43 -15.11 -2.64
N LYS A 170 15.49 -14.42 -2.20
CA LYS A 170 15.38 -13.32 -1.22
C LYS A 170 14.45 -12.22 -1.73
N LYS A 171 14.53 -11.88 -3.03
CA LYS A 171 13.63 -10.93 -3.69
C LYS A 171 12.19 -11.41 -3.72
N ALA A 172 11.95 -12.70 -3.99
CA ALA A 172 10.60 -13.28 -3.98
C ALA A 172 9.98 -13.25 -2.58
N ILE A 173 10.73 -13.64 -1.54
CA ILE A 173 10.28 -13.58 -0.15
C ILE A 173 10.06 -12.14 0.32
N GLY A 174 11.00 -11.24 0.04
CA GLY A 174 10.84 -9.82 0.39
C GLY A 174 9.61 -9.20 -0.25
N LYS A 175 9.31 -9.55 -1.52
CA LYS A 175 8.08 -9.11 -2.19
C LYS A 175 6.83 -9.65 -1.50
N GLN A 176 6.83 -10.93 -1.12
CA GLN A 176 5.71 -11.55 -0.43
C GLN A 176 5.49 -10.94 0.95
N PHE A 177 6.54 -10.82 1.76
CA PHE A 177 6.53 -10.15 3.07
C PHE A 177 5.95 -8.74 2.98
N ALA A 178 6.44 -7.94 2.02
CA ALA A 178 5.93 -6.58 1.81
C ALA A 178 4.47 -6.53 1.33
N THR A 179 3.97 -7.59 0.68
CA THR A 179 2.57 -7.69 0.26
C THR A 179 1.69 -8.03 1.45
N THR A 180 2.11 -8.97 2.29
CA THR A 180 1.40 -9.33 3.53
C THR A 180 1.32 -8.16 4.48
N LEU A 181 2.43 -7.45 4.70
CA LEU A 181 2.44 -6.26 5.56
C LEU A 181 1.53 -5.15 5.02
N GLN A 182 1.44 -4.96 3.70
CA GLN A 182 0.47 -4.06 3.10
C GLN A 182 -0.98 -4.45 3.38
N ILE A 183 -1.31 -5.74 3.25
CA ILE A 183 -2.66 -6.23 3.57
C ILE A 183 -3.01 -5.92 5.02
N ILE A 184 -2.08 -6.17 5.96
CA ILE A 184 -2.25 -5.84 7.38
C ILE A 184 -2.53 -4.35 7.55
N VAL A 185 -1.73 -3.49 6.93
CA VAL A 185 -1.91 -2.03 6.99
C VAL A 185 -3.27 -1.62 6.40
N TYR A 186 -3.69 -2.17 5.26
CA TYR A 186 -4.97 -1.83 4.65
C TYR A 186 -6.14 -2.22 5.55
N VAL A 187 -6.11 -3.42 6.13
CA VAL A 187 -7.14 -3.89 7.07
C VAL A 187 -7.15 -3.05 8.35
N PHE A 188 -5.99 -2.71 8.90
CA PHE A 188 -5.87 -1.77 10.02
C PHE A 188 -6.53 -0.43 9.69
N THR A 189 -6.19 0.17 8.55
CA THR A 189 -6.76 1.46 8.14
C THR A 189 -8.26 1.40 7.87
N ALA A 190 -8.77 0.25 7.40
CA ALA A 190 -10.21 0.02 7.26
C ALA A 190 -10.94 0.00 8.61
N SER A 191 -10.25 -0.29 9.71
CA SER A 191 -10.82 -0.27 11.07
C SER A 191 -10.71 1.10 11.77
N LEU A 192 -9.93 2.05 11.25
CA LEU A 192 -9.77 3.39 11.83
C LEU A 192 -11.09 4.19 11.97
N PRO A 193 -12.08 4.11 11.04
CA PRO A 193 -13.32 4.84 11.22
C PRO A 193 -14.06 4.51 12.52
N LEU A 194 -13.86 3.31 13.05
CA LEU A 194 -14.48 2.85 14.30
C LEU A 194 -14.04 3.66 15.52
N VAL A 195 -12.86 4.30 15.46
CA VAL A 195 -12.33 5.13 16.55
C VAL A 195 -12.30 6.62 16.19
N LEU A 196 -12.15 6.98 14.92
CA LEU A 196 -12.01 8.39 14.51
C LEU A 196 -13.34 9.15 14.42
N PHE A 197 -14.44 8.46 14.11
CA PHE A 197 -15.74 9.12 13.84
C PHE A 197 -16.84 8.73 14.83
N THR A 198 -16.50 8.01 15.89
CA THR A 198 -17.45 7.65 16.94
C THR A 198 -17.35 8.65 18.09
N SER A 199 -18.43 9.43 18.30
CA SER A 199 -18.46 10.52 19.29
C SER A 199 -18.47 10.02 20.74
N SER A 200 -18.78 8.75 20.98
CA SER A 200 -18.77 8.15 22.33
C SER A 200 -18.44 6.66 22.30
N ALA A 201 -17.93 6.15 23.42
CA ALA A 201 -17.48 4.76 23.56
C ALA A 201 -18.58 3.69 23.45
N PHE A 202 -19.85 4.09 23.49
CA PHE A 202 -21.03 3.21 23.47
C PHE A 202 -21.87 3.34 22.20
N HIS A 203 -21.38 4.05 21.19
CA HIS A 203 -22.03 4.12 19.89
C HIS A 203 -21.24 3.30 18.88
N GLY A 204 -21.94 2.38 18.22
CA GLY A 204 -21.43 1.68 17.04
C GLY A 204 -21.53 2.57 15.80
N LEU A 205 -20.63 2.37 14.85
CA LEU A 205 -20.70 3.02 13.54
C LEU A 205 -21.58 2.16 12.61
N PRO A 206 -22.69 2.69 12.06
CA PRO A 206 -23.51 1.95 11.10
C PRO A 206 -22.69 1.51 9.88
N PHE A 207 -23.04 0.36 9.30
CA PHE A 207 -22.28 -0.26 8.21
C PHE A 207 -22.09 0.69 7.00
N GLY A 208 -23.14 1.42 6.61
CA GLY A 208 -23.06 2.39 5.52
C GLY A 208 -22.05 3.52 5.78
N GLN A 209 -22.04 4.06 7.00
CA GLN A 209 -21.08 5.10 7.40
C GLN A 209 -19.66 4.56 7.52
N TRP A 210 -19.49 3.33 8.02
CA TRP A 210 -18.20 2.67 8.07
C TRP A 210 -17.57 2.51 6.69
N ILE A 211 -18.34 2.11 5.68
CA ILE A 211 -17.85 2.04 4.29
C ILE A 211 -17.52 3.43 3.76
N LEU A 212 -18.46 4.38 3.92
CA LEU A 212 -18.33 5.72 3.36
C LEU A 212 -17.07 6.44 3.89
N LEU A 213 -16.79 6.29 5.18
CA LEU A 213 -15.64 6.92 5.84
C LEU A 213 -14.36 6.08 5.70
N GLY A 214 -14.47 4.75 5.67
CA GLY A 214 -13.34 3.83 5.60
C GLY A 214 -12.73 3.68 4.21
N ALA A 215 -13.54 3.64 3.15
CA ALA A 215 -13.05 3.44 1.79
C ALA A 215 -12.06 4.54 1.34
N PRO A 216 -12.32 5.85 1.57
CA PRO A 216 -11.35 6.90 1.26
C PRO A 216 -10.04 6.74 2.04
N ILE A 217 -10.10 6.35 3.32
CA ILE A 217 -8.91 6.13 4.17
C ILE A 217 -8.07 4.97 3.64
N VAL A 218 -8.69 3.86 3.23
CA VAL A 218 -7.97 2.72 2.64
C VAL A 218 -7.33 3.12 1.31
N VAL A 219 -8.07 3.82 0.43
CA VAL A 219 -7.55 4.25 -0.88
C VAL A 219 -6.36 5.21 -0.72
N THR A 220 -6.46 6.20 0.16
CA THR A 220 -5.36 7.12 0.46
C THR A 220 -4.14 6.38 1.03
N THR A 221 -4.37 5.42 1.92
CA THR A 221 -3.31 4.55 2.46
C THR A 221 -2.66 3.70 1.37
N MET A 222 -3.43 3.12 0.46
CA MET A 222 -2.91 2.35 -0.68
C MET A 222 -1.99 3.21 -1.55
N ILE A 223 -2.44 4.42 -1.90
CA ILE A 223 -1.63 5.39 -2.67
C ILE A 223 -0.35 5.72 -1.91
N LEU A 224 -0.44 6.07 -0.63
CA LEU A 224 0.70 6.40 0.21
C LEU A 224 1.70 5.25 0.29
N CYS A 225 1.24 4.01 0.50
CA CYS A 225 2.12 2.84 0.52
C CYS A 225 2.83 2.63 -0.83
N THR A 226 2.17 2.88 -1.97
CA THR A 226 2.84 2.79 -3.28
C THR A 226 3.90 3.87 -3.48
N VAL A 227 3.62 5.10 -3.05
CA VAL A 227 4.57 6.22 -3.09
C VAL A 227 5.77 5.95 -2.18
N ILE A 228 5.54 5.47 -0.95
CA ILE A 228 6.61 5.08 -0.02
C ILE A 228 7.47 3.97 -0.63
N LYS A 229 6.86 2.96 -1.26
CA LYS A 229 7.62 1.89 -1.95
C LYS A 229 8.53 2.45 -3.04
N TRP A 230 8.06 3.41 -3.82
CA TRP A 230 8.86 4.09 -4.86
C TRP A 230 10.00 4.93 -4.29
N ILE A 231 9.75 5.66 -3.20
CA ILE A 231 10.78 6.45 -2.54
C ILE A 231 11.84 5.53 -1.93
N LEU A 232 11.42 4.46 -1.24
CA LEU A 232 12.30 3.51 -0.60
C LEU A 232 13.15 2.76 -1.64
N SER A 233 12.59 2.35 -2.77
CA SER A 233 13.35 1.68 -3.83
C SER A 233 14.44 2.59 -4.41
N LEU A 234 14.14 3.88 -4.62
CA LEU A 234 15.14 4.88 -5.01
C LEU A 234 16.22 5.08 -3.94
N ALA A 235 15.82 5.17 -2.66
CA ALA A 235 16.75 5.39 -1.56
C ALA A 235 17.70 4.19 -1.35
N LEU A 236 17.18 2.96 -1.45
CA LEU A 236 17.97 1.74 -1.33
C LEU A 236 18.90 1.54 -2.52
N SER A 237 18.47 1.91 -3.73
CA SER A 237 19.34 1.87 -4.91
C SER A 237 20.49 2.86 -4.84
N LYS A 238 20.26 4.08 -4.32
CA LYS A 238 21.35 5.04 -4.06
C LYS A 238 22.40 4.51 -3.06
N LYS A 239 21.99 3.64 -2.13
CA LYS A 239 22.90 2.99 -1.16
C LYS A 239 23.58 1.73 -1.69
N GLY A 240 23.34 1.34 -2.94
CA GLY A 240 23.93 0.14 -3.55
C GLY A 240 23.39 -1.19 -3.01
N ILE A 241 22.28 -1.16 -2.24
CA ILE A 241 21.67 -2.37 -1.66
C ILE A 241 20.84 -3.12 -2.73
N PHE A 242 20.36 -2.41 -3.75
CA PHE A 242 19.51 -2.97 -4.80
C PHE A 242 19.84 -2.33 -6.17
N GLU A 243 20.01 -3.14 -7.19
CA GLU A 243 20.18 -2.66 -8.57
C GLU A 243 18.82 -2.44 -9.25
N LEU A 244 18.47 -1.17 -9.46
CA LEU A 244 17.36 -0.75 -10.31
C LEU A 244 17.89 -0.53 -11.73
N SER A 245 17.17 -0.99 -12.75
CA SER A 245 17.50 -0.62 -14.13
C SER A 245 17.41 0.90 -14.31
N ARG A 246 18.27 1.47 -15.18
CA ARG A 246 18.21 2.90 -15.52
C ARG A 246 16.81 3.33 -15.96
N LYS A 247 16.10 2.46 -16.69
CA LYS A 247 14.73 2.70 -17.15
C LYS A 247 13.71 2.72 -16.01
N GLU A 248 13.88 1.83 -15.02
CA GLU A 248 13.01 1.77 -13.84
C GLU A 248 13.21 2.99 -12.93
N THR A 249 14.46 3.41 -12.74
CA THR A 249 14.81 4.59 -11.94
C THR A 249 14.19 5.86 -12.51
N GLU A 250 14.35 6.10 -13.82
CA GLU A 250 13.77 7.28 -14.48
C GLU A 250 12.23 7.24 -14.47
N SER A 251 11.64 6.07 -14.69
CA SER A 251 10.19 5.88 -14.59
C SER A 251 9.65 6.23 -13.19
N ILE A 252 10.31 5.77 -12.12
CA ILE A 252 9.89 6.06 -10.74
C ILE A 252 10.05 7.55 -10.42
N LYS A 253 11.19 8.17 -10.75
CA LYS A 253 11.40 9.62 -10.55
C LYS A 253 10.34 10.44 -11.28
N TRP A 254 10.04 10.06 -12.52
CA TRP A 254 9.04 10.74 -13.35
C TRP A 254 7.64 10.66 -12.74
N LYS A 255 7.22 9.46 -12.27
CA LYS A 255 5.95 9.29 -11.57
C LYS A 255 5.87 10.11 -10.29
N LEU A 256 6.95 10.09 -9.49
CA LEU A 256 7.02 10.83 -8.23
C LEU A 256 6.92 12.35 -8.48
N LYS A 257 7.63 12.87 -9.49
CA LYS A 257 7.54 14.28 -9.88
C LYS A 257 6.10 14.67 -10.24
N ARG A 258 5.40 13.86 -11.05
CA ARG A 258 4.00 14.12 -11.44
C ARG A 258 3.04 14.07 -10.26
N ILE A 259 3.20 13.11 -9.34
CA ILE A 259 2.39 13.06 -8.11
C ILE A 259 2.61 14.31 -7.26
N VAL A 260 3.87 14.73 -7.06
CA VAL A 260 4.16 15.95 -6.30
C VAL A 260 3.55 17.18 -6.98
N THR A 261 3.65 17.30 -8.31
CA THR A 261 3.00 18.38 -9.06
C THR A 261 1.48 18.36 -8.86
N MET A 262 0.84 17.19 -8.93
CA MET A 262 -0.60 17.06 -8.69
C MET A 262 -0.98 17.46 -7.26
N ILE A 263 -0.22 17.04 -6.25
CA ILE A 263 -0.46 17.44 -4.86
C ILE A 263 -0.34 18.95 -4.70
N ILE A 264 0.65 19.58 -5.32
CA ILE A 264 0.81 21.04 -5.28
C ILE A 264 -0.40 21.73 -5.90
N VAL A 265 -0.90 21.26 -7.05
CA VAL A 265 -2.09 21.82 -7.70
C VAL A 265 -3.31 21.69 -6.78
N LEU A 266 -3.56 20.49 -6.23
CA LEU A 266 -4.65 20.26 -5.30
C LEU A 266 -4.57 21.16 -4.05
N LEU A 267 -3.35 21.35 -3.52
CA LEU A 267 -3.12 22.24 -2.39
C LEU A 267 -3.41 23.70 -2.75
N VAL A 268 -3.00 24.16 -3.94
CA VAL A 268 -3.30 25.52 -4.41
C VAL A 268 -4.80 25.71 -4.53
N THR A 269 -5.52 24.77 -5.14
CA THR A 269 -6.98 24.82 -5.26
C THR A 269 -7.66 24.81 -3.88
N PHE A 270 -7.14 24.00 -2.95
CA PHE A 270 -7.58 24.01 -1.55
C PHE A 270 -7.36 25.35 -0.85
N PHE A 271 -6.18 25.95 -1.00
CA PHE A 271 -5.91 27.27 -0.42
C PHE A 271 -6.80 28.35 -1.04
N ILE A 272 -7.10 28.28 -2.34
CA ILE A 272 -8.03 29.22 -2.99
C ILE A 272 -9.44 29.07 -2.41
N GLN A 273 -9.93 27.84 -2.24
CA GLN A 273 -11.24 27.60 -1.62
C GLN A 273 -11.27 28.04 -0.16
N LEU A 274 -10.19 27.79 0.59
CA LEU A 274 -10.07 28.21 1.98
C LEU A 274 -10.14 29.74 2.09
N LEU A 275 -9.36 30.46 1.27
CA LEU A 275 -9.38 31.92 1.21
C LEU A 275 -10.76 32.45 0.78
N PHE A 276 -11.41 31.79 -0.18
CA PHE A 276 -12.77 32.12 -0.58
C PHE A 276 -13.72 32.06 0.62
N ASN A 277 -13.77 30.92 1.32
CA ASN A 277 -14.66 30.73 2.47
C ASN A 277 -14.33 31.64 3.67
N GLU A 278 -13.08 32.04 3.84
CA GLU A 278 -12.68 32.99 4.90
C GLU A 278 -13.12 34.44 4.58
N VAL A 279 -13.12 34.82 3.30
CA VAL A 279 -13.41 36.19 2.84
C VAL A 279 -14.91 36.39 2.55
N THR A 280 -15.63 35.34 2.16
CA THR A 280 -17.04 35.43 1.77
C THR A 280 -17.99 34.96 2.85
N SER A 281 -19.01 35.75 3.13
CA SER A 281 -20.16 35.39 3.96
C SER A 281 -21.44 35.42 3.11
N ALA A 282 -22.55 34.87 3.62
CA ALA A 282 -23.84 34.94 2.94
C ALA A 282 -24.25 36.39 2.62
N GLN A 283 -23.92 37.32 3.51
CA GLN A 283 -24.15 38.76 3.33
C GLN A 283 -23.43 39.33 2.10
N THR A 284 -22.31 38.75 1.67
CA THR A 284 -21.55 39.22 0.49
C THR A 284 -22.34 39.06 -0.81
N PHE A 285 -23.22 38.07 -0.87
CA PHE A 285 -24.03 37.74 -2.05
C PHE A 285 -25.52 38.07 -1.88
N ALA A 286 -25.97 38.25 -0.63
CA ALA A 286 -27.32 38.67 -0.32
C ALA A 286 -27.54 40.11 -0.81
N LYS A 287 -28.70 40.38 -1.44
CA LYS A 287 -29.04 41.73 -1.93
C LYS A 287 -29.29 42.69 -0.75
N GLY A 288 -30.03 42.20 0.25
CA GLY A 288 -30.47 43.00 1.40
C GLY A 288 -31.34 44.20 1.00
N ARG A 289 -31.87 44.88 2.01
CA ARG A 289 -32.57 46.15 1.87
C ARG A 289 -31.67 47.27 2.39
N VAL A 290 -31.34 48.23 1.51
CA VAL A 290 -30.45 49.35 1.82
C VAL A 290 -31.25 50.56 2.29
N PHE A 291 -30.80 51.18 3.37
CA PHE A 291 -31.36 52.39 3.95
C PHE A 291 -30.31 53.49 3.97
N ASP A 292 -30.56 54.57 3.23
CA ASP A 292 -29.67 55.74 3.17
C ASP A 292 -29.88 56.72 4.33
N ASN A 293 -30.96 56.55 5.10
CA ASN A 293 -31.34 57.38 6.23
C ASN A 293 -31.69 56.51 7.44
N PHE A 294 -31.24 56.93 8.62
CA PHE A 294 -31.48 56.23 9.87
C PHE A 294 -32.98 56.18 10.25
N GLU A 295 -33.76 57.23 10.00
CA GLU A 295 -35.19 57.25 10.36
C GLU A 295 -36.01 56.19 9.57
N ASP A 296 -35.67 55.97 8.30
CA ASP A 296 -36.32 54.96 7.47
C ASP A 296 -35.93 53.54 7.93
N PHE A 297 -34.67 53.35 8.31
CA PHE A 297 -34.18 52.12 8.94
C PHE A 297 -34.89 51.86 10.28
N LYS A 298 -34.93 52.85 11.16
CA LYS A 298 -35.57 52.75 12.47
C LYS A 298 -37.04 52.37 12.34
N THR A 299 -37.77 53.06 11.47
CA THR A 299 -39.18 52.74 11.17
C THR A 299 -39.32 51.29 10.69
N PHE A 300 -38.40 50.77 9.90
CA PHE A 300 -38.45 49.38 9.44
C PHE A 300 -38.17 48.35 10.55
N MET A 301 -37.26 48.65 11.47
CA MET A 301 -36.87 47.75 12.56
C MET A 301 -37.89 47.72 13.71
N GLU A 302 -38.61 48.82 13.94
CA GLU A 302 -39.59 48.97 15.02
C GLU A 302 -41.00 48.54 14.62
N ILE A 303 -41.22 48.11 13.38
CA ILE A 303 -42.48 47.46 12.98
C ILE A 303 -42.55 46.10 13.68
N GLU A 304 -43.54 45.92 14.54
CA GLU A 304 -43.86 44.63 15.15
C GLU A 304 -44.22 43.61 14.07
N ASN A 305 -43.29 42.70 13.81
CA ASN A 305 -43.44 41.64 12.83
C ASN A 305 -42.76 40.39 13.38
N ASP A 306 -43.55 39.56 14.04
CA ASP A 306 -43.11 38.33 14.71
C ASP A 306 -43.92 37.14 14.19
N PRO A 307 -43.54 36.58 13.03
CA PRO A 307 -44.27 35.47 12.42
C PRO A 307 -44.19 34.18 13.23
N ASP A 308 -43.16 34.03 14.08
CA ASP A 308 -42.89 32.82 14.86
C ASP A 308 -43.38 32.93 16.33
N GLY A 309 -43.78 34.12 16.77
CA GLY A 309 -44.32 34.36 18.11
C GLY A 309 -43.27 34.26 19.21
N GLU A 310 -42.04 34.69 18.93
CA GLU A 310 -40.92 34.67 19.88
C GLU A 310 -40.96 35.79 20.92
N PHE A 311 -41.58 36.93 20.60
CA PHE A 311 -41.68 38.04 21.53
C PHE A 311 -42.87 37.85 22.48
N ASP A 312 -42.58 37.85 23.78
CA ASP A 312 -43.58 37.87 24.83
C ASP A 312 -43.43 39.17 25.63
N PRO A 313 -44.21 40.21 25.31
CA PRO A 313 -44.13 41.50 26.00
C PRO A 313 -44.42 41.41 27.51
N ASP A 314 -45.12 40.35 27.94
CA ASP A 314 -45.47 40.12 29.34
C ASP A 314 -44.41 39.29 30.10
N ALA A 315 -43.34 38.84 29.42
CA ALA A 315 -42.25 38.13 30.05
C ALA A 315 -41.34 39.06 30.88
N THR A 316 -40.70 38.50 31.90
CA THR A 316 -39.69 39.22 32.70
C THR A 316 -38.33 39.12 32.03
N TYR A 317 -37.76 40.26 31.65
CA TYR A 317 -36.43 40.37 31.04
C TYR A 317 -35.40 40.78 32.09
N TYR A 318 -34.14 40.38 31.89
CA TYR A 318 -33.04 40.70 32.80
C TYR A 318 -31.82 41.23 32.04
N ASP A 319 -31.11 42.17 32.63
CA ASP A 319 -29.81 42.64 32.13
C ASP A 319 -28.67 41.63 32.41
N GLU A 320 -27.46 41.96 31.95
CA GLU A 320 -26.25 41.15 32.17
C GLU A 320 -25.88 40.96 33.66
N PHE A 321 -26.43 41.77 34.56
CA PHE A 321 -26.22 41.73 36.00
C PHE A 321 -27.37 41.05 36.76
N GLY A 322 -28.41 40.60 36.05
CA GLY A 322 -29.59 39.95 36.63
C GLY A 322 -30.62 40.90 37.24
N ASN A 323 -30.58 42.20 36.89
CA ASN A 323 -31.64 43.14 37.24
C ASN A 323 -32.79 43.06 36.23
N GLU A 324 -34.03 43.19 36.69
CA GLU A 324 -35.20 43.21 35.83
C GLU A 324 -35.22 44.48 34.95
N ILE A 325 -35.41 44.30 33.65
CA ILE A 325 -35.50 45.37 32.65
C ILE A 325 -36.82 45.27 31.89
N THR A 326 -37.25 46.38 31.27
CA THR A 326 -38.47 46.42 30.46
C THR A 326 -38.28 45.69 29.12
N PHE A 327 -39.37 45.24 28.49
CA PHE A 327 -39.34 44.65 27.14
C PHE A 327 -38.69 45.60 26.12
N GLU A 328 -38.99 46.89 26.20
CA GLU A 328 -38.44 47.92 25.30
C GLU A 328 -36.92 48.04 25.46
N GLU A 329 -36.42 48.08 26.70
CA GLU A 329 -34.99 48.08 27.00
C GLU A 329 -34.30 46.76 26.57
N ALA A 330 -34.99 45.63 26.72
CA ALA A 330 -34.45 44.32 26.31
C ALA A 330 -34.28 44.21 24.79
N MET A 331 -35.18 44.81 24.02
CA MET A 331 -35.16 44.80 22.55
C MET A 331 -34.37 45.97 21.94
N THR A 332 -33.90 46.90 22.77
CA THR A 332 -33.10 48.04 22.32
C THR A 332 -31.72 47.58 21.84
N GLN A 333 -31.35 48.02 20.64
CA GLN A 333 -30.03 47.78 20.05
C GLN A 333 -29.34 49.10 19.70
N HIS A 334 -28.02 49.07 19.71
CA HIS A 334 -27.18 50.23 19.46
C HIS A 334 -26.27 50.00 18.25
N ILE A 335 -26.14 51.04 17.42
CA ILE A 335 -25.12 51.12 16.37
C ILE A 335 -24.00 52.02 16.88
N TYR A 336 -22.78 51.53 16.78
CA TYR A 336 -21.59 52.22 17.28
C TYR A 336 -20.80 52.85 16.14
N ASP A 337 -20.21 54.02 16.39
CA ASP A 337 -19.23 54.62 15.50
C ASP A 337 -17.88 53.87 15.52
N ASN A 338 -16.94 54.30 14.68
CA ASN A 338 -15.59 53.71 14.62
C ASN A 338 -14.78 53.89 15.92
N ASP A 339 -15.16 54.84 16.78
CA ASP A 339 -14.52 55.13 18.06
C ASP A 339 -15.20 54.38 19.24
N GLY A 340 -16.25 53.62 18.96
CA GLY A 340 -17.01 52.83 19.94
C GLY A 340 -18.09 53.62 20.70
N ASN A 341 -18.44 54.82 20.26
CA ASN A 341 -19.56 55.59 20.83
C ASN A 341 -20.88 55.16 20.20
N ILE A 342 -21.96 55.18 20.99
CA ILE A 342 -23.31 54.91 20.48
C ILE A 342 -23.72 56.07 19.55
N LEU A 343 -23.91 55.76 18.28
CA LEU A 343 -24.33 56.72 17.25
C LEU A 343 -25.85 56.70 17.06
N TYR A 344 -26.43 55.50 17.06
CA TYR A 344 -27.87 55.31 16.88
C TYR A 344 -28.44 54.26 17.85
N GLU A 345 -29.72 54.43 18.19
CA GLU A 345 -30.49 53.55 19.08
C GLU A 345 -31.85 53.26 18.44
N TYR A 346 -32.22 51.98 18.38
CA TYR A 346 -33.47 51.51 17.80
C TYR A 346 -33.97 50.26 18.54
N ILE A 347 -35.27 50.01 18.49
CA ILE A 347 -35.86 48.78 19.05
C ILE A 347 -35.98 47.72 17.95
N HIS A 348 -35.51 46.51 18.21
CA HIS A 348 -35.56 45.40 17.26
C HIS A 348 -36.86 44.60 17.42
N LEU A 349 -37.93 44.98 16.71
CA LEU A 349 -39.24 44.31 16.75
C LEU A 349 -39.58 43.56 15.46
N ASN A 350 -38.81 43.78 14.38
CA ASN A 350 -39.01 43.11 13.11
C ASN A 350 -38.11 41.87 12.97
N GLN A 351 -38.68 40.69 13.24
CA GLN A 351 -37.97 39.39 13.20
C GLN A 351 -37.59 38.95 11.77
N GLU A 352 -38.15 39.58 10.73
CA GLU A 352 -37.66 39.34 9.37
C GLU A 352 -36.21 39.82 9.20
N ALA A 353 -35.78 40.83 9.96
CA ALA A 353 -34.42 41.37 9.92
C ALA A 353 -33.44 40.50 10.72
N GLN A 354 -32.79 39.55 10.06
CA GLN A 354 -31.88 38.60 10.73
C GLN A 354 -30.48 39.18 10.99
N SER A 355 -30.04 40.12 10.15
CA SER A 355 -28.72 40.70 10.28
C SER A 355 -28.65 42.08 9.66
N ILE A 356 -27.77 42.93 10.20
CA ILE A 356 -27.50 44.27 9.67
C ILE A 356 -26.01 44.42 9.34
N SER A 357 -25.71 45.21 8.32
CA SER A 357 -24.36 45.65 7.98
C SER A 357 -24.42 47.14 7.67
N TYR A 358 -23.47 47.90 8.20
CA TYR A 358 -23.40 49.33 8.00
C TYR A 358 -22.01 49.74 7.53
N SER A 359 -21.95 50.87 6.83
CA SER A 359 -20.70 51.42 6.32
C SER A 359 -19.77 51.82 7.46
N ASN A 360 -18.45 51.65 7.28
CA ASN A 360 -17.42 52.14 8.21
C ASN A 360 -17.18 53.67 8.11
N THR A 361 -18.15 54.41 7.59
CA THR A 361 -18.13 55.88 7.55
C THR A 361 -18.49 56.46 8.92
N SER A 362 -18.13 57.73 9.16
CA SER A 362 -18.43 58.43 10.41
C SER A 362 -19.91 58.40 10.80
N ASP A 363 -20.80 58.36 9.81
CA ASP A 363 -22.24 58.43 9.99
C ASP A 363 -22.92 57.03 9.95
N CYS A 364 -22.15 55.95 9.82
CA CYS A 364 -22.60 54.55 9.71
C CYS A 364 -23.68 54.29 8.65
N LEU A 365 -23.76 55.12 7.61
CA LEU A 365 -24.72 55.02 6.51
C LEU A 365 -24.02 54.72 5.17
N PRO A 366 -24.67 53.97 4.24
CA PRO A 366 -25.99 53.37 4.38
C PRO A 366 -25.98 52.12 5.29
N ILE A 367 -27.14 51.79 5.86
CA ILE A 367 -27.38 50.57 6.64
C ILE A 367 -28.11 49.56 5.73
N THR A 368 -27.58 48.36 5.61
CA THR A 368 -28.19 47.25 4.88
C THR A 368 -28.75 46.24 5.86
N VAL A 369 -30.03 45.92 5.73
CA VAL A 369 -30.72 44.88 6.50
C VAL A 369 -30.89 43.63 5.63
N TYR A 370 -30.57 42.47 6.17
CA TYR A 370 -30.70 41.19 5.49
C TYR A 370 -31.82 40.38 6.13
N THR A 371 -32.74 39.91 5.30
CA THR A 371 -33.78 38.99 5.74
C THR A 371 -33.32 37.54 5.73
N SER A 372 -34.09 36.65 6.35
CA SER A 372 -33.86 35.20 6.28
C SER A 372 -33.84 34.69 4.83
N GLU A 373 -34.72 35.21 3.97
CA GLU A 373 -34.76 34.89 2.54
C GLU A 373 -33.50 35.39 1.81
N ASP A 374 -33.06 36.61 2.09
CA ASP A 374 -31.85 37.19 1.48
C ASP A 374 -30.58 36.39 1.84
N LEU A 375 -30.44 36.01 3.11
CA LEU A 375 -29.30 35.20 3.57
C LEU A 375 -29.35 33.79 2.99
N SER A 376 -30.54 33.21 2.84
CA SER A 376 -30.74 31.91 2.18
C SER A 376 -30.31 31.94 0.71
N GLU A 377 -30.66 33.01 -0.03
CA GLU A 377 -30.17 33.23 -1.41
C GLU A 377 -28.63 33.31 -1.42
N GLY A 378 -28.04 34.06 -0.50
CA GLY A 378 -26.59 34.18 -0.34
C GLY A 378 -25.90 32.84 -0.06
N HIS A 379 -26.46 32.03 0.84
CA HIS A 379 -25.96 30.67 1.14
C HIS A 379 -26.04 29.75 -0.08
N SER A 380 -27.14 29.80 -0.83
CA SER A 380 -27.31 29.00 -2.05
C SER A 380 -26.23 29.30 -3.10
N VAL A 381 -25.82 30.57 -3.24
CA VAL A 381 -24.71 30.96 -4.13
C VAL A 381 -23.37 30.38 -3.65
N ILE A 382 -23.07 30.49 -2.34
CA ILE A 382 -21.85 29.93 -1.75
C ILE A 382 -21.79 28.41 -1.94
N ASP A 383 -22.90 27.71 -1.70
CA ASP A 383 -23.01 26.27 -1.89
C ASP A 383 -22.77 25.88 -3.35
N GLY A 384 -23.31 26.65 -4.30
CA GLY A 384 -23.05 26.47 -5.73
C GLY A 384 -21.56 26.63 -6.10
N ILE A 385 -20.88 27.62 -5.53
CA ILE A 385 -19.44 27.84 -5.73
C ILE A 385 -18.61 26.71 -5.12
N ASN A 386 -18.94 26.29 -3.89
CA ASN A 386 -18.30 25.17 -3.21
C ASN A 386 -18.50 23.86 -4.00
N PHE A 387 -19.67 23.64 -4.58
CA PHE A 387 -19.91 22.55 -5.52
C PHE A 387 -19.01 22.62 -6.76
N GLY A 388 -18.81 23.83 -7.31
CA GLY A 388 -17.83 24.09 -8.37
C GLY A 388 -16.41 23.66 -8.01
N PHE A 389 -15.95 23.96 -6.79
CA PHE A 389 -14.65 23.48 -6.29
C PHE A 389 -14.59 21.95 -6.19
N ILE A 390 -15.67 21.29 -5.73
CA ILE A 390 -15.75 19.82 -5.71
C ILE A 390 -15.56 19.24 -7.12
N CYS A 391 -16.26 19.79 -8.12
CA CYS A 391 -16.09 19.38 -9.52
C CYS A 391 -14.65 19.60 -10.01
N LEU A 392 -14.01 20.70 -9.61
CA LEU A 392 -12.63 21.02 -9.96
C LEU A 392 -11.65 20.00 -9.35
N TYR A 393 -11.79 19.62 -8.08
CA TYR A 393 -10.95 18.58 -7.47
C TYR A 393 -11.10 17.24 -8.18
N VAL A 394 -12.33 16.85 -8.54
CA VAL A 394 -12.57 15.61 -9.28
C VAL A 394 -11.86 15.65 -10.64
N LEU A 395 -11.94 16.77 -11.35
CA LEU A 395 -11.25 16.96 -12.62
C LEU A 395 -9.72 16.90 -12.46
N GLU A 396 -9.17 17.57 -11.45
CA GLU A 396 -7.74 17.56 -11.15
C GLU A 396 -7.22 16.15 -10.83
N ILE A 397 -7.98 15.37 -10.05
CA ILE A 397 -7.65 13.99 -9.73
C ILE A 397 -7.69 13.12 -11.00
N ILE A 398 -8.73 13.26 -11.84
CA ILE A 398 -8.85 12.49 -13.09
C ILE A 398 -7.68 12.82 -14.04
N LEU A 399 -7.39 14.10 -14.23
CA LEU A 399 -6.26 14.55 -15.06
C LEU A 399 -4.93 14.08 -14.48
N GLY A 400 -4.75 14.18 -13.16
CA GLY A 400 -3.57 13.70 -12.45
C GLY A 400 -3.35 12.20 -12.62
N LEU A 401 -4.41 11.39 -12.50
CA LEU A 401 -4.36 9.95 -12.74
C LEU A 401 -4.00 9.63 -14.20
N PHE A 402 -4.62 10.31 -15.17
CA PHE A 402 -4.27 10.17 -16.58
C PHE A 402 -2.80 10.49 -16.81
N PHE A 403 -2.31 11.59 -16.22
CA PHE A 403 -0.91 12.00 -16.35
C PHE A 403 0.06 11.02 -15.67
N VAL A 404 -0.28 10.42 -14.53
CA VAL A 404 0.58 9.43 -13.87
C VAL A 404 0.59 8.09 -14.62
N LEU A 405 -0.53 7.72 -15.25
CA LEU A 405 -0.69 6.46 -15.99
C LEU A 405 -0.18 6.53 -17.43
N GLU A 406 -0.13 7.71 -18.02
CA GLU A 406 0.46 7.92 -19.35
C GLU A 406 1.88 7.33 -19.32
N LYS A 407 2.15 6.29 -20.12
CA LYS A 407 3.48 5.70 -20.17
C LYS A 407 4.47 6.81 -20.51
N SER A 408 5.58 6.87 -19.77
CA SER A 408 6.80 7.57 -20.18
C SER A 408 7.19 7.08 -21.58
N LYS A 409 6.64 7.72 -22.62
CA LYS A 409 7.08 7.59 -24.01
C LYS A 409 8.36 8.38 -24.10
N LYS A 410 9.47 7.77 -23.69
CA LYS A 410 10.84 8.14 -24.06
C LYS A 410 11.79 7.03 -23.64
#